data_AF-A0AA41VBD2-F1
#
_entry.id   AF-A0AA41VBD2-F1
#
_cell.length_a   1.000
_cell.length_b   1.000
_cell.length_c   1.000
_cell.angle_alpha   90.00
_cell.angle_beta   90.00
_cell.angle_gamma   90.00
#
_symmetry.space_group_name_H-M   'P 1'
#
loop_
_entity.id
_entity.type
_entity.pdbx_description
1 polymer ?
#
loop_
_entity_poly.entity_id
_entity_poly.type
_entity_poly.pdbx_seq_one_letter_code
_entity_poly.pdbx_strand_id
1 'polypeptide(L)'
;MIQRTWERAKLASTLDHVVVATDDEKIAECCRGFGADVIMTSESCRNGTERCNEALEKLEKKYDIVVNIQGDEPLIEPEIIDGIVKALQGAPDAVFSTAVTSLKPEDSTDPNRVKCIVDNHGYAIYFSRGLIPFN
;
A
#
# COMPACT_ATOMS: atom_id res chain seq x y z
N MET A 1 14.41 1.78 -8.40
CA MET A 1 13.50 1.17 -7.42
C MET A 1 12.05 1.47 -7.80
N ILE A 2 11.61 2.73 -7.76
CA ILE A 2 10.23 3.15 -8.08
C ILE A 2 9.71 2.62 -9.43
N GLN A 3 10.51 2.63 -10.50
CA GLN A 3 10.12 2.07 -11.79
C GLN A 3 9.69 0.60 -11.66
N ARG A 4 10.49 -0.22 -10.97
CA ARG A 4 10.21 -1.64 -10.78
C ARG A 4 8.96 -1.84 -9.92
N THR A 5 8.77 -1.04 -8.87
CA THR A 5 7.54 -1.05 -8.07
C THR A 5 6.32 -0.75 -8.94
N TRP A 6 6.37 0.29 -9.77
CA TRP A 6 5.29 0.67 -10.69
C TRP A 6 5.02 -0.41 -11.75
N GLU A 7 6.06 -0.98 -12.36
CA GLU A 7 5.94 -2.08 -13.31
C GLU A 7 5.28 -3.30 -12.67
N ARG A 8 5.65 -3.65 -11.43
CA ARG A 8 5.04 -4.75 -10.68
C ARG A 8 3.58 -4.45 -10.33
N ALA A 9 3.28 -3.24 -9.84
CA ALA A 9 1.92 -2.82 -9.53
C ALA A 9 0.99 -2.92 -10.74
N LYS A 10 1.47 -2.55 -11.94
CA LYS A 10 0.71 -2.64 -13.19
C LYS A 10 0.38 -4.07 -13.65
N LEU A 11 1.04 -5.08 -13.10
CA LEU A 11 0.71 -6.48 -13.39
C LEU A 11 -0.48 -6.97 -12.55
N ALA A 12 -0.93 -6.20 -11.55
CA ALA A 12 -2.11 -6.52 -10.76
C ALA A 12 -3.36 -6.45 -11.65
N SER A 13 -4.22 -7.47 -11.56
CA SER A 13 -5.41 -7.59 -12.40
C SER A 13 -6.58 -6.74 -11.91
N THR A 14 -6.57 -6.31 -10.64
CA THR A 14 -7.67 -5.56 -10.03
C THR A 14 -7.50 -4.05 -10.05
N LEU A 15 -6.40 -3.51 -10.61
CA LEU A 15 -6.15 -2.07 -10.66
C LEU A 15 -6.54 -1.50 -12.02
N ASP A 16 -7.49 -0.55 -12.01
CA ASP A 16 -7.89 0.17 -13.23
C ASP A 16 -6.91 1.28 -13.62
N HIS A 17 -6.20 1.85 -12.64
CA HIS A 17 -5.31 2.99 -12.84
C HIS A 17 -4.20 3.00 -11.79
N VAL A 18 -2.96 3.22 -12.22
CA VAL A 18 -1.77 3.26 -11.36
C VAL A 18 -1.04 4.58 -11.56
N VAL A 19 -0.97 5.38 -10.51
CA VAL A 19 -0.26 6.68 -10.51
C VAL A 19 0.87 6.68 -9.49
N VAL A 20 1.93 7.44 -9.78
CA VAL A 20 2.98 7.75 -8.80
C VAL A 20 2.66 9.10 -8.16
N ALA A 21 2.52 9.13 -6.84
CA ALA A 21 2.35 10.36 -6.07
C ALA A 21 3.70 10.79 -5.47
N THR A 22 4.20 11.97 -5.84
CA THR A 22 5.50 12.47 -5.38
C THR A 22 5.47 13.98 -5.19
N ASP A 23 6.28 14.50 -4.27
CA ASP A 23 6.57 15.92 -4.05
C ASP A 23 7.87 16.36 -4.76
N ASP A 24 8.75 15.42 -5.08
CA ASP A 24 10.02 15.69 -5.77
C ASP A 24 9.87 15.63 -7.30
N GLU A 25 10.23 16.73 -7.98
CA GLU A 25 10.17 16.84 -9.44
C GLU A 25 11.15 15.90 -10.16
N LYS A 26 12.31 15.58 -9.57
CA LYS A 26 13.26 14.62 -10.17
C LYS A 26 12.67 13.21 -10.19
N ILE A 27 11.94 12.84 -9.14
CA ILE A 27 11.19 11.58 -9.11
C ILE A 27 10.08 11.62 -10.17
N ALA A 28 9.36 12.75 -10.28
CA ALA A 28 8.31 12.93 -11.26
C ALA A 28 8.80 12.80 -12.71
N GLU A 29 9.87 13.51 -13.06
CA GLU A 29 10.52 13.43 -14.37
C GLU A 29 11.00 12.02 -14.69
N CYS A 30 11.64 11.34 -13.73
CA CYS A 30 12.05 9.95 -13.88
C CYS A 30 10.84 9.04 -14.17
N CYS A 31 9.74 9.22 -13.43
CA CYS A 31 8.52 8.41 -13.58
C CYS A 31 7.81 8.64 -14.91
N ARG A 32 7.68 9.90 -15.34
CA ARG A 32 7.17 10.23 -16.67
C ARG A 32 8.04 9.63 -17.77
N GLY A 33 9.36 9.57 -17.57
CA GLY A 33 10.32 8.99 -18.52
C GLY A 33 10.08 7.52 -18.86
N PHE A 34 9.49 6.73 -17.94
CA PHE A 34 9.07 5.35 -18.21
C PHE A 34 7.56 5.18 -18.41
N GLY A 35 6.84 6.29 -18.60
CA GLY A 35 5.42 6.28 -18.95
C GLY A 35 4.46 6.10 -17.76
N ALA A 36 4.90 6.37 -16.54
CA ALA A 36 3.99 6.47 -15.41
C ALA A 36 3.23 7.79 -15.39
N ASP A 37 1.94 7.72 -15.07
CA ASP A 37 1.17 8.89 -14.68
C ASP A 37 1.65 9.36 -13.30
N VAL A 38 1.90 10.66 -13.16
CA VAL A 38 2.46 11.25 -11.95
C VAL A 38 1.56 12.37 -11.44
N ILE A 39 1.24 12.31 -10.15
CA ILE A 39 0.53 13.37 -9.44
C ILE A 39 1.49 14.02 -8.45
N MET A 40 1.71 15.33 -8.64
CA MET A 40 2.51 16.10 -7.68
C MET A 40 1.70 16.31 -6.39
N THR A 41 2.29 15.98 -5.24
CA THR A 41 1.71 16.15 -3.91
C THR A 41 2.52 17.14 -3.08
N SER A 42 1.95 17.62 -1.98
CA SER A 42 2.62 18.54 -1.06
C SER A 42 3.68 17.83 -0.23
N GLU A 43 4.80 18.52 0.02
CA GLU A 43 5.83 18.12 0.99
C GLU A 43 5.27 18.07 2.43
N SER A 44 4.11 18.69 2.69
CA SER A 44 3.47 18.69 4.02
C SER A 44 2.76 17.38 4.37
N CYS A 45 2.64 16.43 3.44
CA CYS A 45 2.06 15.12 3.71
C CYS A 45 2.90 14.35 4.73
N ARG A 46 2.31 14.01 5.89
CA ARG A 46 3.03 13.41 7.02
C ARG A 46 3.30 11.91 6.85
N ASN A 47 2.54 11.25 5.99
CA ASN A 47 2.63 9.82 5.74
C ASN A 47 2.05 9.46 4.36
N GLY A 48 2.18 8.20 3.96
CA GLY A 48 1.69 7.71 2.68
C GLY A 48 0.16 7.83 2.51
N THR A 49 -0.62 7.68 3.58
CA THR A 49 -2.09 7.78 3.51
C THR A 49 -2.54 9.19 3.15
N GLU A 50 -1.96 10.22 3.77
CA GLU A 50 -2.23 11.62 3.42
C GLU A 50 -1.83 11.93 1.98
N ARG A 51 -0.68 11.41 1.54
CA ARG A 51 -0.20 11.57 0.17
C ARG A 51 -1.16 10.93 -0.84
N CYS A 52 -1.68 9.73 -0.56
CA CYS A 52 -2.69 9.08 -1.39
C CYS A 52 -4.00 9.90 -1.43
N ASN A 53 -4.43 10.47 -0.29
CA ASN A 53 -5.63 11.30 -0.25
C ASN A 53 -5.47 12.58 -1.11
N GLU A 54 -4.35 13.28 -0.98
CA GLU A 54 -4.09 14.48 -1.80
C GLU A 54 -4.01 14.13 -3.29
N ALA A 55 -3.37 13.00 -3.65
CA ALA A 55 -3.31 12.55 -5.03
C ALA A 55 -4.71 12.21 -5.60
N LEU A 56 -5.57 11.58 -4.78
CA LEU A 56 -6.95 11.27 -5.15
C LEU A 56 -7.77 12.55 -5.39
N GLU A 57 -7.65 13.55 -4.51
CA GLU A 57 -8.33 14.85 -4.67
C GLU A 57 -7.93 15.53 -5.99
N LYS A 58 -6.64 15.49 -6.35
CA LYS A 58 -6.12 16.07 -7.60
C LYS A 58 -6.48 15.29 -8.86
N LEU A 59 -6.80 14.01 -8.75
CA LEU A 59 -7.23 13.21 -9.90
C LEU A 59 -8.65 13.55 -10.38
N GLU A 60 -9.45 14.23 -9.55
CA GLU A 60 -10.83 14.64 -9.83
C GLU A 60 -11.73 13.49 -10.36
N LYS A 61 -11.37 12.26 -10.02
CA LYS A 61 -12.06 11.03 -10.41
C LYS A 61 -12.49 10.26 -9.17
N LYS A 62 -13.61 9.55 -9.29
CA LYS A 62 -14.09 8.65 -8.24
C LYS A 62 -13.56 7.24 -8.47
N TYR A 63 -13.08 6.62 -7.41
CA TYR A 63 -12.68 5.22 -7.37
C TYR A 63 -13.35 4.57 -6.16
N ASP A 64 -13.71 3.30 -6.29
CA ASP A 64 -14.34 2.56 -5.19
C ASP A 64 -13.31 2.16 -4.13
N ILE A 65 -12.07 1.86 -4.56
CA ILE A 65 -10.96 1.43 -3.71
C ILE A 65 -9.69 2.17 -4.14
N VAL A 66 -8.93 2.66 -3.15
CA VAL A 66 -7.60 3.23 -3.35
C VAL A 66 -6.58 2.36 -2.64
N VAL A 67 -5.60 1.88 -3.40
CA VAL A 67 -4.51 1.05 -2.86
C VAL A 67 -3.25 1.89 -2.71
N ASN A 68 -2.72 1.92 -1.49
CA ASN A 68 -1.44 2.56 -1.21
C ASN A 68 -0.30 1.54 -1.37
N ILE A 69 0.50 1.68 -2.44
CA ILE A 69 1.67 0.85 -2.72
C ILE A 69 2.92 1.67 -2.45
N GLN A 70 3.74 1.26 -1.48
CA GLN A 70 4.96 2.00 -1.14
C GLN A 70 5.99 1.91 -2.29
N GLY A 71 6.58 3.06 -2.64
CA GLY A 71 7.50 3.18 -3.78
C GLY A 71 8.81 2.39 -3.65
N ASP A 72 9.12 1.93 -2.45
CA ASP A 72 10.30 1.16 -2.06
C ASP A 72 10.06 -0.35 -1.95
N GLU A 73 8.94 -0.86 -2.48
CA GLU A 73 8.61 -2.28 -2.55
C GLU A 73 8.80 -2.87 -3.98
N PRO A 74 10.03 -2.91 -4.54
CA PRO A 74 10.26 -3.33 -5.93
C PRO A 74 10.02 -4.83 -6.17
N LEU A 75 9.81 -5.60 -5.11
CA LEU A 75 9.54 -7.04 -5.16
C LEU A 75 8.09 -7.38 -4.83
N ILE A 76 7.21 -6.37 -4.69
CA ILE A 76 5.78 -6.61 -4.43
C ILE A 76 5.22 -7.60 -5.46
N GLU A 77 4.50 -8.59 -4.98
CA GLU A 77 3.81 -9.58 -5.80
C GLU A 77 2.44 -9.01 -6.21
N PRO A 78 2.12 -8.96 -7.51
CA PRO A 78 0.82 -8.48 -8.00
C PRO A 78 -0.36 -9.18 -7.33
N GLU A 79 -0.19 -10.45 -6.99
CA GLU A 79 -1.19 -11.28 -6.32
C GLU A 79 -1.52 -10.76 -4.90
N ILE A 80 -0.56 -10.12 -4.23
CA ILE A 80 -0.80 -9.47 -2.93
C ILE A 80 -1.73 -8.26 -3.10
N ILE A 81 -1.48 -7.45 -4.13
CA ILE A 81 -2.31 -6.28 -4.47
C ILE A 81 -3.73 -6.74 -4.81
N ASP A 82 -3.85 -7.74 -5.69
CA ASP A 82 -5.15 -8.32 -6.06
C ASP A 82 -5.88 -8.91 -4.84
N GLY A 83 -5.12 -9.56 -3.95
CA GLY A 83 -5.64 -10.17 -2.72
C GLY A 83 -6.26 -9.13 -1.78
N ILE A 84 -5.58 -8.02 -1.51
CA ILE A 84 -6.10 -6.98 -0.62
C ILE A 84 -7.32 -6.27 -1.22
N VAL A 85 -7.35 -6.03 -2.53
CA VAL A 85 -8.51 -5.43 -3.19
C VAL A 85 -9.72 -6.35 -3.08
N LYS A 86 -9.56 -7.64 -3.42
CA LYS A 86 -10.64 -8.65 -3.32
C LYS A 86 -11.12 -8.84 -1.89
N ALA A 87 -10.20 -8.82 -0.91
CA ALA A 87 -10.55 -8.91 0.50
C ALA A 87 -11.46 -7.75 0.94
N LEU A 88 -11.17 -6.52 0.52
CA LEU A 88 -12.00 -5.36 0.84
C LEU A 88 -13.36 -5.42 0.13
N GLN A 89 -13.38 -5.80 -1.15
CA GLN A 89 -14.63 -5.98 -1.91
C GLN A 89 -15.55 -7.04 -1.27
N GLY A 90 -14.97 -8.10 -0.68
CA GLY A 90 -15.70 -9.17 -0.01
C GLY A 90 -16.13 -8.87 1.43
N ALA A 91 -15.66 -7.77 2.03
CA ALA A 91 -15.90 -7.42 3.43
C ALA A 91 -16.66 -6.08 3.51
N PRO A 92 -18.00 -6.06 3.35
CA PRO A 92 -18.79 -4.83 3.28
C PRO A 92 -18.82 -4.03 4.59
N ASP A 93 -18.40 -4.64 5.70
CA ASP A 93 -18.26 -4.04 7.02
C ASP A 93 -16.84 -3.49 7.27
N ALA A 94 -15.89 -3.70 6.36
CA ALA A 94 -14.54 -3.19 6.43
C ALA A 94 -14.35 -1.91 5.59
N VAL A 95 -13.53 -1.00 6.12
CA VAL A 95 -13.11 0.23 5.40
C VAL A 95 -11.66 0.16 4.91
N PHE A 96 -10.89 -0.81 5.39
CA PHE A 96 -9.50 -1.06 4.99
C PHE A 96 -9.24 -2.57 4.93
N SER A 97 -8.35 -2.97 4.02
CA SER A 97 -7.72 -4.28 4.00
C SER A 97 -6.20 -4.11 3.94
N THR A 98 -5.47 -5.11 4.43
CA THR A 98 -4.02 -5.16 4.32
C THR A 98 -3.55 -6.61 4.27
N ALA A 99 -2.35 -6.83 3.74
CA ALA A 99 -1.73 -8.14 3.73
C ALA A 99 -0.90 -8.33 5.01
N VAL A 100 -0.98 -9.52 5.59
CA VAL A 100 -0.12 -9.96 6.69
C VAL A 100 0.45 -11.33 6.34
N THR A 101 1.63 -11.63 6.86
CA THR A 101 2.27 -12.95 6.69
C THR A 101 2.50 -13.60 8.04
N SER A 102 2.67 -14.91 8.04
CA SER A 102 3.04 -15.64 9.25
C SER A 102 4.38 -15.14 9.77
N LEU A 103 4.40 -14.75 11.04
CA LEU A 103 5.60 -14.29 11.71
C LEU A 103 6.50 -15.49 12.01
N LYS A 104 7.75 -15.45 11.55
CA LYS A 104 8.75 -16.45 11.93
C LYS A 104 9.21 -16.20 13.37
N PRO A 105 9.41 -17.24 14.20
CA PRO A 105 9.82 -17.06 15.59
C PRO A 105 11.08 -16.19 15.77
N GLU A 106 12.06 -16.32 14.88
CA GLU A 106 13.30 -15.54 14.89
C GLU A 106 13.09 -14.04 14.65
N ASP A 107 11.99 -13.66 13.99
CA ASP A 107 11.64 -12.28 13.65
C ASP A 107 10.78 -11.61 14.75
N SER A 108 10.36 -12.38 15.76
CA SER A 108 9.29 -11.98 16.69
C SER A 108 9.62 -10.73 17.52
N THR A 109 10.89 -10.59 17.91
CA THR A 109 11.37 -9.47 18.73
C THR A 109 11.84 -8.26 17.93
N ASP A 110 11.86 -8.33 16.58
CA ASP A 110 12.30 -7.20 15.75
C ASP A 110 11.26 -6.07 15.78
N PRO A 111 11.58 -4.86 16.30
CA PRO A 111 10.66 -3.74 16.34
C PRO A 111 10.40 -3.10 14.96
N ASN A 112 11.22 -3.41 13.95
CA ASN A 112 11.00 -2.98 12.57
C ASN A 112 9.91 -3.79 11.89
N ARG A 113 9.65 -5.01 12.37
CA ARG A 113 8.53 -5.85 11.94
C ARG A 113 7.32 -5.58 12.80
N VAL A 114 6.29 -4.98 12.20
CA VAL A 114 4.99 -4.78 12.85
C VAL A 114 4.27 -6.12 12.91
N LYS A 115 3.85 -6.52 14.11
CA LYS A 115 3.03 -7.70 14.36
C LYS A 115 1.55 -7.33 14.27
N CYS A 116 0.74 -8.27 13.80
CA CYS A 116 -0.71 -8.14 13.72
C CYS A 116 -1.36 -9.34 14.40
N ILE A 117 -2.33 -9.09 15.27
CA ILE A 117 -3.25 -10.12 15.76
C ILE A 117 -4.47 -10.09 14.83
N VAL A 118 -4.82 -11.26 14.30
CA VAL A 118 -6.02 -11.47 13.48
C VAL A 118 -7.00 -12.37 14.20
N ASP A 119 -8.30 -12.15 14.00
CA ASP A 119 -9.34 -13.05 14.50
C ASP A 119 -9.53 -14.27 13.57
N ASN A 120 -10.47 -15.16 13.94
CA ASN A 120 -10.78 -16.36 13.16
C ASN A 120 -11.48 -16.08 11.81
N HIS A 121 -11.91 -14.83 11.59
CA HIS A 121 -12.52 -14.36 10.35
C HIS A 121 -11.54 -13.57 9.47
N GLY A 122 -10.30 -13.37 9.94
CA GLY A 122 -9.25 -12.65 9.21
C GLY A 122 -9.27 -11.13 9.44
N TYR A 123 -10.08 -10.61 10.35
CA TYR A 123 -10.05 -9.19 10.70
C TYR A 123 -8.88 -8.90 11.63
N ALA A 124 -8.16 -7.82 11.34
CA ALA A 124 -7.09 -7.33 12.20
C ALA A 124 -7.68 -6.76 13.50
N ILE A 125 -7.28 -7.33 14.64
CA ILE A 125 -7.65 -6.85 15.98
C ILE A 125 -6.71 -5.73 16.41
N TYR A 126 -5.39 -5.92 16.23
CA TYR A 126 -4.39 -5.00 16.75
C TYR A 126 -3.04 -5.11 16.02
N PHE A 127 -2.36 -3.97 15.85
CA PHE A 127 -1.00 -3.88 15.31
C PHE A 127 -0.05 -3.34 16.37
N SER A 128 1.16 -3.91 16.47
CA SER A 128 2.20 -3.43 17.40
C SER A 128 3.61 -3.69 16.89
N ARG A 129 4.55 -2.83 17.27
CA ARG A 129 6.00 -3.11 17.15
C ARG A 129 6.51 -3.99 18.29
N GLY A 130 5.82 -4.00 19.43
CA GLY A 130 6.11 -4.91 20.55
C GLY A 130 5.75 -6.35 20.20
N LEU A 131 6.33 -7.30 20.94
CA LEU A 131 5.95 -8.70 20.83
C LEU A 131 4.50 -8.86 21.29
N ILE A 132 3.64 -9.33 20.40
CA ILE A 132 2.23 -9.65 20.68
C ILE A 132 1.87 -10.98 19.99
N PRO A 133 0.95 -11.76 20.56
CA PRO A 133 0.34 -11.60 21.88
C PRO A 133 1.38 -11.87 22.98
N PHE A 134 1.38 -11.03 24.02
CA PHE A 134 2.20 -11.21 25.22
C PHE A 134 1.24 -11.45 26.39
N ASN A 135 1.57 -12.41 27.25
CA ASN A 135 0.83 -12.64 28.49
C ASN A 135 1.27 -11.65 29.58
#